data_AF-A0A382M4E5-F1
#
_entry.id   AF-A0A382M4E5-F1
#
_cell.length_a   1.000
_cell.length_b   1.000
_cell.length_c   1.000
_cell.angle_alpha   90.00
_cell.angle_beta   90.00
_cell.angle_gamma   90.00
#
_symmetry.space_group_name_H-M   'P 1'
#
loop_
_entity.id
_entity.type
_entity.pdbx_description
1 polymer ?
#
loop_
_entity_poly.entity_id
_entity_poly.type
_entity_poly.pdbx_seq_one_letter_code
_entity_poly.pdbx_strand_id
1 'polypeptide(L)' 'MGHVKGLMCKECKKEYAKEPIHVCEFCFGPLEVNYDYEAIKKVV' A
#
# COMPACT_ATOMS: atom_id res chain seq x y z
N MET A 1 3.42 15.48 -5.14
CA MET A 1 3.64 14.06 -5.51
C MET A 1 3.26 13.24 -4.30
N GLY A 2 2.14 12.50 -4.35
CA GLY A 2 1.56 11.88 -3.16
C GLY A 2 2.54 10.94 -2.47
N HIS A 3 2.53 10.94 -1.13
CA HIS A 3 3.37 10.09 -0.29
C HIS A 3 2.92 8.62 -0.29
N VAL A 4 2.48 8.11 -1.43
CA VAL A 4 2.00 6.72 -1.58
C VAL A 4 3.17 5.87 -2.02
N LYS A 5 3.57 4.92 -1.17
CA LYS A 5 4.61 3.92 -1.43
C LYS A 5 4.10 2.83 -2.37
N GLY A 6 2.83 2.43 -2.22
CA GLY A 6 2.21 1.40 -3.05
C GLY A 6 0.94 0.87 -2.40
N LEU A 7 0.66 -0.40 -2.63
CA LEU A 7 -0.42 -1.15 -2.00
C LEU A 7 0.17 -2.19 -1.04
N MET A 8 -0.54 -2.52 0.03
CA MET A 8 -0.16 -3.53 1.00
C MET A 8 -1.37 -4.38 1.34
N CYS A 9 -1.20 -5.68 1.24
CA CYS A 9 -2.21 -6.66 1.64
C CYS A 9 -2.40 -6.68 3.16
N LYS A 10 -3.63 -6.57 3.64
CA LYS A 10 -3.93 -6.53 5.09
C LYS A 10 -3.64 -7.85 5.79
N GLU A 11 -3.92 -8.98 5.14
CA GLU A 11 -3.77 -10.32 5.74
C GLU A 11 -2.32 -10.83 5.63
N CYS A 12 -1.74 -10.69 4.46
CA CYS A 12 -0.46 -11.28 4.10
C CYS A 12 0.73 -10.31 4.17
N LYS A 13 0.47 -9.01 4.37
CA LYS A 13 1.49 -7.93 4.42
C LYS A 13 2.36 -7.82 3.19
N LYS A 14 1.93 -8.40 2.07
CA LYS A 14 2.66 -8.35 0.81
C LYS A 14 2.52 -6.98 0.19
N GLU A 15 3.65 -6.41 -0.24
CA GLU A 15 3.70 -5.13 -0.92
C GLU A 15 3.43 -5.33 -2.41
N TYR A 16 2.59 -4.46 -2.94
CA TYR A 16 2.20 -4.41 -4.35
C TYR A 16 2.50 -3.01 -4.89
N ALA A 17 2.76 -2.92 -6.18
CA ALA A 17 2.94 -1.63 -6.82
C ALA A 17 1.63 -0.82 -6.85
N LYS A 18 1.72 0.47 -7.19
CA LYS A 18 0.57 1.38 -7.30
C LYS A 18 -0.30 1.09 -8.55
N GLU A 19 -0.83 -0.11 -8.60
CA GLU A 19 -1.67 -0.61 -9.68
C GLU A 19 -3.15 -0.57 -9.24
N PRO A 20 -4.12 -0.59 -10.18
CA PRO A 20 -5.55 -0.61 -9.85
C PRO A 20 -6.00 -2.00 -9.37
N ILE A 21 -5.29 -2.55 -8.38
CA ILE A 21 -5.52 -3.88 -7.82
C ILE A 21 -6.10 -3.69 -6.42
N HIS A 22 -7.23 -4.34 -6.14
CA HIS A 22 -7.86 -4.32 -4.82
C HIS A 22 -7.87 -5.70 -4.15
N VAL A 23 -7.41 -6.73 -4.87
CA VAL A 23 -7.39 -8.14 -4.43
C VAL A 23 -5.96 -8.69 -4.46
N CYS A 24 -5.58 -9.30 -3.35
CA CYS A 24 -4.37 -10.11 -3.22
C CYS A 24 -4.50 -11.42 -4.01
N GLU A 25 -3.59 -11.72 -4.92
CA GLU A 25 -3.60 -12.97 -5.71
C GLU A 25 -3.33 -14.24 -4.87
N PHE A 26 -2.74 -14.09 -3.68
CA PHE A 26 -2.37 -15.20 -2.80
C PHE A 26 -3.45 -15.56 -1.79
N CYS A 27 -4.12 -14.55 -1.28
CA CYS A 27 -4.97 -14.63 -0.10
C CYS A 27 -6.41 -14.19 -0.40
N PHE A 28 -6.65 -13.63 -1.59
CA PHE A 28 -7.93 -13.07 -2.01
C PHE A 28 -8.47 -11.98 -1.07
N GLY A 29 -7.62 -11.50 -0.16
CA GLY A 29 -7.91 -10.44 0.78
C GLY A 29 -7.81 -9.04 0.17
N PRO A 30 -8.37 -8.04 0.85
CA PRO A 30 -8.33 -6.65 0.42
C PRO A 30 -6.91 -6.07 0.49
N LEU A 31 -6.54 -5.28 -0.52
CA LEU A 31 -5.33 -4.45 -0.51
C LEU A 31 -5.64 -3.06 0.07
N GLU A 32 -4.75 -2.55 0.92
CA GLU A 32 -4.80 -1.19 1.47
C GLU A 32 -3.67 -0.33 0.89
N VAL A 33 -3.80 0.99 0.92
CA VAL A 33 -2.77 1.90 0.41
C VAL A 33 -1.66 2.04 1.43
N ASN A 34 -0.42 1.75 1.03
CA ASN A 34 0.76 1.96 1.85
C ASN A 34 1.27 3.40 1.68
N TYR A 35 1.20 4.20 2.74
CA TYR A 35 1.69 5.57 2.76
C TYR A 35 3.08 5.66 3.40
N ASP A 36 3.93 6.50 2.84
CA ASP A 36 5.22 6.86 3.41
C ASP A 36 5.05 7.91 4.51
N TYR A 37 4.77 7.44 5.72
CA TYR A 37 4.64 8.30 6.89
C TYR A 37 5.95 9.02 7.26
N GLU A 38 7.11 8.48 6.89
CA GLU A 38 8.40 9.12 7.15
C GLU A 38 8.57 10.39 6.30
N ALA A 39 8.16 10.33 5.04
CA ALA A 39 8.12 11.47 4.13
C ALA A 39 7.03 12.47 4.55
N ILE A 40 5.84 12.01 4.96
CA ILE A 40 4.77 12.89 5.45
C ILE A 40 5.25 13.66 6.69
N LYS A 41 5.92 12.99 7.62
CA LYS A 41 6.44 13.61 8.85
C LYS A 41 7.52 14.67 8.61
N LYS A 42 8.23 14.63 7.47
CA LYS A 42 9.22 15.65 7.11
C LYS A 42 8.60 16.90 6.47
N VAL A 43 7.35 16.80 6.02
CA VAL A 43 6.61 17.90 5.37
C VAL A 43 5.68 18.62 6.35
N VAL A 44 5.23 17.95 7.41
CA VAL A 44 4.47 18.52 8.52
C VAL A 44 5.37 19.23 9.54
#